data_AF-A0A132ACJ0-F1
#
_entry.id   AF-A0A132ACJ0-F1
#
_cell.length_a   1.000
_cell.length_b   1.000
_cell.length_c   1.000
_cell.angle_alpha   90.00
_cell.angle_beta   90.00
_cell.angle_gamma   90.00
#
_symmetry.space_group_name_H-M   'P 1'
#
loop_
_entity.id
_entity.type
_entity.pdbx_description
1 polymer ?
#
loop_
_entity_poly.entity_id
_entity_poly.type
_entity_poly.pdbx_seq_one_letter_code
_entity_poly.pdbx_strand_id
1 'polypeptide(L)'
;MNLAKESDMIEILPNSILQQSKSFEIINQTEHPFYYETSLVNEHEWIENCPCRHCGYDQFGNKEIVCDTGGINDIPFERILSTIEIIDISAPSEKPNNLTLGPLFYRFRRLKKLRITKSNVPAI
;
A
#
# COMPACT_ATOMS: atom_id res chain seq x y z
N MET A 1 30.68 -10.49 24.81
CA MET A 1 29.82 -9.30 24.66
C MET A 1 28.60 -9.75 23.85
N ASN A 2 27.53 -10.12 24.57
CA ASN A 2 26.20 -10.47 24.04
C ASN A 2 25.50 -9.18 23.54
N LEU A 3 24.60 -9.11 22.57
CA LEU A 3 23.75 -10.03 21.81
C LEU A 3 23.35 -9.30 20.50
N ALA A 4 22.90 -10.06 19.49
CA ALA A 4 22.37 -9.58 18.21
C ALA A 4 21.23 -8.54 18.36
N LYS A 5 21.16 -7.55 17.47
CA LYS A 5 19.94 -6.78 17.20
C LYS A 5 19.35 -7.27 15.89
N GLU A 6 18.41 -8.18 16.03
CA GLU A 6 17.48 -8.59 14.98
C GLU A 6 16.68 -7.35 14.54
N SER A 7 16.64 -7.09 13.24
CA SER A 7 15.80 -6.04 12.67
C SER A 7 14.37 -6.53 12.77
N ASP A 8 13.55 -5.91 13.61
CA ASP A 8 12.13 -6.23 13.74
C ASP A 8 11.41 -5.91 12.42
N MET A 9 11.38 -6.90 11.52
CA MET A 9 10.54 -6.89 10.33
C MET A 9 9.20 -7.47 10.74
N ILE A 10 8.20 -6.60 10.89
CA ILE A 10 6.83 -7.04 11.07
C ILE A 10 6.25 -7.25 9.68
N GLU A 11 6.11 -8.53 9.28
CA GLU A 11 5.41 -8.94 8.07
C GLU A 11 4.08 -9.58 8.49
N ILE A 12 2.97 -8.89 8.21
CA ILE A 12 1.62 -9.40 8.47
C ILE A 12 1.05 -9.87 7.13
N LEU A 13 0.93 -11.19 6.96
CA LEU A 13 0.23 -11.81 5.83
C LEU A 13 -1.25 -12.04 6.21
N PRO A 14 -2.22 -11.41 5.55
CA PRO A 14 -3.63 -11.67 5.81
C PRO A 14 -4.04 -13.01 5.20
N ASN A 15 -4.74 -13.80 6.01
CA ASN A 15 -5.25 -15.12 5.66
C ASN A 15 -6.07 -15.13 4.35
N SER A 16 -5.88 -16.21 3.60
CA SER A 16 -6.53 -16.59 2.35
C SER A 16 -8.04 -16.75 2.48
N ILE A 17 -8.81 -16.40 1.42
CA ILE A 17 -10.05 -17.07 0.99
C ILE A 17 -10.58 -16.53 -0.38
N LEU A 18 -10.80 -17.51 -1.29
CA LEU A 18 -11.68 -17.65 -2.48
C LEU A 18 -11.70 -16.68 -3.70
N GLN A 19 -11.15 -17.22 -4.80
CA GLN A 19 -11.63 -17.34 -6.20
C GLN A 19 -12.60 -16.28 -6.81
N GLN A 20 -12.22 -15.75 -7.99
CA GLN A 20 -12.82 -16.16 -9.28
C GLN A 20 -12.01 -15.62 -10.48
N SER A 21 -11.59 -16.54 -11.35
CA SER A 21 -10.99 -16.26 -12.67
C SER A 21 -12.08 -15.80 -13.65
N LYS A 22 -11.81 -14.74 -14.43
CA LYS A 22 -12.51 -14.53 -15.71
C LYS A 22 -11.49 -14.35 -16.83
N SER A 23 -11.64 -15.22 -17.82
CA SER A 23 -10.93 -15.28 -19.09
C SER A 23 -11.09 -13.97 -19.86
N PHE A 24 -10.03 -13.51 -20.52
CA PHE A 24 -10.10 -12.45 -21.54
C PHE A 24 -9.86 -13.08 -22.92
N GLU A 25 -10.84 -12.97 -23.81
CA GLU A 25 -10.68 -13.16 -25.25
C GLU A 25 -10.35 -11.82 -25.90
N ILE A 26 -9.36 -11.81 -26.79
CA ILE A 26 -8.99 -10.64 -27.60
C ILE A 26 -9.86 -10.67 -28.86
N ILE A 27 -10.67 -9.64 -29.06
CA ILE A 27 -11.37 -9.38 -30.33
C ILE A 27 -10.95 -8.01 -30.87
N ASN A 28 -10.45 -8.02 -32.11
CA ASN A 28 -9.95 -6.86 -32.84
C ASN A 28 -11.09 -5.91 -33.29
N GLN A 29 -10.71 -4.64 -33.38
CA GLN A 29 -11.43 -3.40 -33.77
C GLN A 29 -12.32 -3.57 -35.03
N THR A 30 -13.46 -2.88 -35.21
CA THR A 30 -13.61 -1.43 -35.49
C THR A 30 -15.09 -0.98 -35.53
N GLU A 31 -15.32 0.33 -35.35
CA GLU A 31 -16.50 1.18 -35.70
C GLU A 31 -17.52 1.57 -34.59
N HIS A 32 -17.39 2.82 -34.08
CA HIS A 32 -18.38 3.82 -33.60
C HIS A 32 -19.57 3.42 -32.66
N PRO A 33 -20.30 4.38 -32.04
CA PRO A 33 -19.96 5.35 -31.00
C PRO A 33 -20.85 5.11 -29.75
N PHE A 34 -20.31 4.59 -28.65
CA PHE A 34 -21.10 4.50 -27.41
C PHE A 34 -20.24 4.84 -26.19
N TYR A 35 -20.79 5.74 -25.38
CA TYR A 35 -20.32 6.23 -24.09
C TYR A 35 -19.54 5.19 -23.27
N TYR A 36 -18.28 5.47 -22.96
CA TYR A 36 -17.58 4.83 -21.83
C TYR A 36 -16.75 5.84 -21.01
N GLU A 37 -17.22 7.07 -20.89
CA GLU A 37 -16.49 8.07 -20.12
C GLU A 37 -16.94 8.09 -18.65
N THR A 38 -16.68 7.03 -17.88
CA THR A 38 -16.87 7.06 -16.40
C THR A 38 -15.89 6.22 -15.55
N SER A 39 -14.89 5.52 -16.12
CA SER A 39 -14.02 4.63 -15.32
C SER A 39 -12.54 5.04 -15.20
N LEU A 40 -12.04 6.02 -15.95
CA LEU A 40 -10.62 6.42 -15.91
C LEU A 40 -10.33 7.59 -14.94
N VAL A 41 -11.37 8.28 -14.46
CA VAL A 41 -11.22 9.55 -13.73
C VAL A 41 -10.69 9.35 -12.29
N ASN A 42 -10.77 8.16 -11.71
CA ASN A 42 -10.33 7.91 -10.32
C ASN A 42 -8.93 7.29 -10.17
N GLU A 43 -8.28 6.82 -11.23
CA GLU A 43 -7.00 6.11 -11.11
C GLU A 43 -5.77 7.01 -11.16
N HIS A 44 -5.85 8.18 -11.79
CA HIS A 44 -4.72 9.14 -11.79
C HIS A 44 -4.72 10.01 -10.52
N GLU A 45 -5.89 10.35 -10.00
CA GLU A 45 -6.03 11.30 -8.89
C GLU A 45 -5.31 10.88 -7.60
N TRP A 46 -5.31 9.58 -7.28
CA TRP A 46 -4.67 9.08 -6.05
C TRP A 46 -3.15 9.00 -6.15
N ILE A 47 -2.61 8.88 -7.37
CA ILE A 47 -1.17 8.95 -7.63
C ILE A 47 -0.71 10.39 -7.47
N GLU A 48 -1.45 11.35 -8.03
CA GLU A 48 -1.14 12.77 -7.94
C GLU A 48 -1.26 13.31 -6.51
N ASN A 49 -2.27 12.86 -5.76
CA ASN A 49 -2.51 13.28 -4.37
C ASN A 49 -1.92 12.33 -3.33
N CYS A 50 -0.79 11.68 -3.67
CA CYS A 50 -0.16 10.71 -2.79
C CYS A 50 0.21 11.32 -1.43
N PRO A 51 -0.25 10.76 -0.30
CA PRO A 51 0.11 11.27 1.03
C PRO A 51 1.53 10.86 1.46
N CYS A 52 2.24 10.07 0.65
CA CYS A 52 3.60 9.63 0.88
C CYS A 52 4.50 9.93 -0.32
N ARG A 53 5.74 9.44 -0.31
CA ARG A 53 6.69 9.69 -1.40
C ARG A 53 6.21 9.09 -2.72
N HIS A 54 5.60 7.90 -2.67
CA HIS A 54 5.19 7.19 -3.87
C HIS A 54 3.86 6.48 -3.67
N CYS A 55 3.02 6.58 -4.69
CA CYS A 55 1.77 5.88 -4.87
C CYS A 55 1.78 5.36 -6.32
N GLY A 56 1.46 4.09 -6.52
CA GLY A 56 1.49 3.51 -7.85
C GLY A 56 1.24 2.01 -7.84
N TYR A 57 1.71 1.34 -8.88
CA TYR A 57 1.60 -0.10 -8.99
C TYR A 57 2.97 -0.74 -8.79
N ASP A 58 3.01 -1.82 -8.03
CA ASP A 58 4.22 -2.65 -7.96
C ASP A 58 4.42 -3.43 -9.28
N GLN A 59 5.51 -4.20 -9.37
CA GLN A 59 5.81 -5.03 -10.55
C GLN A 59 4.76 -6.10 -10.88
N PHE A 60 3.82 -6.38 -9.97
CA PHE A 60 2.76 -7.36 -10.12
C PHE A 60 1.38 -6.71 -10.34
N GLY A 61 1.33 -5.38 -10.47
CA GLY A 61 0.08 -4.64 -10.66
C GLY A 61 -0.72 -4.42 -9.38
N ASN A 62 -0.12 -4.61 -8.19
CA ASN A 62 -0.77 -4.32 -6.92
C ASN A 62 -0.69 -2.82 -6.62
N LYS A 63 -1.76 -2.22 -6.11
CA LYS A 63 -1.72 -0.82 -5.63
C LYS A 63 -0.81 -0.71 -4.40
N GLU A 64 0.27 0.05 -4.55
CA GLU A 64 1.31 0.24 -3.54
C GLU A 64 1.42 1.70 -3.11
N ILE A 65 1.69 1.89 -1.82
CA ILE A 65 2.13 3.16 -1.25
C ILE A 65 3.46 2.98 -0.50
N VAL A 66 4.42 3.86 -0.75
CA VAL A 66 5.75 3.86 -0.14
C VAL A 66 5.99 5.16 0.62
N CYS A 67 6.18 5.03 1.93
CA CYS A 67 6.44 6.12 2.87
C CYS A 67 7.83 5.88 3.50
N ASP A 68 8.90 6.36 2.85
CA ASP A 68 10.30 6.10 3.23
C ASP A 68 11.12 7.37 3.52
N THR A 69 10.46 8.53 3.57
CA THR A 69 11.10 9.83 3.83
C THR A 69 11.48 10.05 5.29
N GLY A 70 10.94 9.23 6.21
CA GLY A 70 11.22 9.31 7.63
C GLY A 70 10.56 10.47 8.37
N GLY A 71 10.57 10.40 9.69
CA GLY A 71 9.97 11.38 10.60
C GLY A 71 8.44 11.37 10.59
N ILE A 72 7.83 10.25 10.23
CA ILE A 72 6.39 10.06 10.31
C ILE A 72 6.05 9.64 11.74
N ASN A 73 5.07 10.33 12.34
CA ASN A 73 4.54 10.01 13.67
C ASN A 73 3.20 9.26 13.62
N ASP A 74 2.47 9.41 12.51
CA ASP A 74 1.20 8.75 12.29
C ASP A 74 1.04 8.42 10.81
N ILE A 75 0.45 7.27 10.52
CA ILE A 75 0.25 6.81 9.14
C ILE A 75 -1.01 7.51 8.62
N PRO A 76 -0.98 8.17 7.45
CA PRO A 76 -2.10 8.97 6.94
C PRO A 76 -3.24 8.10 6.39
N PHE A 77 -3.77 7.16 7.17
CA PHE A 77 -4.74 6.14 6.77
C PHE A 77 -6.00 6.70 6.10
N GLU A 78 -6.44 7.90 6.48
CA GLU A 78 -7.60 8.57 5.88
C GLU A 78 -7.37 9.00 4.44
N ARG A 79 -6.12 9.25 4.05
CA ARG A 79 -5.73 9.64 2.70
C ARG A 79 -5.27 8.47 1.84
N ILE A 80 -5.18 7.27 2.43
CA ILE A 80 -4.83 6.04 1.72
C ILE A 80 -6.12 5.39 1.21
N LEU A 81 -6.11 5.01 -0.06
CA LEU A 81 -7.22 4.29 -0.67
C LEU A 81 -7.51 3.00 0.09
N SER A 82 -8.78 2.72 0.37
CA SER A 82 -9.22 1.46 0.99
C SER A 82 -8.92 0.22 0.12
N THR A 83 -8.67 0.43 -1.18
CA THR A 83 -8.30 -0.59 -2.15
C THR A 83 -6.79 -0.83 -2.26
N ILE A 84 -5.97 -0.17 -1.43
CA ILE A 84 -4.52 -0.40 -1.38
C ILE A 84 -4.23 -1.86 -1.03
N GLU A 85 -3.16 -2.39 -1.63
CA GLU A 85 -2.76 -3.79 -1.49
C GLU A 85 -1.40 -3.90 -0.80
N ILE A 86 -0.52 -2.91 -0.98
CA ILE A 86 0.80 -2.88 -0.37
C ILE A 86 1.00 -1.54 0.32
N ILE A 87 1.35 -1.60 1.61
CA ILE A 87 1.81 -0.45 2.39
C ILE A 87 3.24 -0.73 2.82
N ASP A 88 4.18 0.08 2.35
CA ASP A 88 5.59 0.01 2.74
C ASP A 88 6.02 1.29 3.45
N ILE A 89 6.41 1.13 4.71
CA ILE A 89 6.83 2.22 5.58
C ILE A 89 8.26 1.95 6.03
N SER A 90 9.13 2.90 5.74
CA SER A 90 10.52 2.87 6.16
C SER A 90 10.99 4.26 6.55
N ALA A 91 12.23 4.36 6.98
CA ALA A 91 12.88 5.62 7.24
C ALA A 91 14.38 5.52 6.97
N PRO A 92 15.04 6.63 6.62
CA PRO A 92 16.48 6.75 6.72
C PRO A 92 16.92 6.74 8.19
N SER A 93 18.16 6.31 8.45
CA SER A 93 18.70 6.13 9.79
C SER A 93 18.75 7.44 10.59
N GLU A 94 18.92 8.56 9.90
CA GLU A 94 19.04 9.91 10.46
C GLU A 94 17.69 10.52 10.85
N LYS A 95 16.58 9.95 10.35
CA LYS A 95 15.23 10.47 10.54
C LYS A 95 14.22 9.33 10.75
N PRO A 96 14.36 8.55 11.84
CA PRO A 96 13.50 7.39 12.09
C PRO A 96 12.03 7.80 12.24
N ASN A 97 11.11 6.89 11.89
CA ASN A 97 9.69 7.08 12.22
C ASN A 97 9.44 6.77 13.70
N ASN A 98 8.37 7.33 14.25
CA ASN A 98 7.88 7.01 15.60
C ASN A 98 6.38 6.69 15.51
N LEU A 99 6.05 5.44 15.25
CA LEU A 99 4.69 5.04 14.86
C LEU A 99 4.00 4.34 16.02
N THR A 100 2.74 4.69 16.24
CA THR A 100 1.85 3.88 17.08
C THR A 100 1.00 2.99 16.19
N LEU A 101 1.04 1.68 16.41
CA LEU A 101 0.16 0.75 15.67
C LEU A 101 -1.21 0.71 16.34
N GLY A 102 -2.20 1.33 15.69
CA GLY A 102 -3.60 1.25 16.08
C GLY A 102 -4.39 0.21 15.27
N PRO A 103 -5.67 -0.04 15.61
CA PRO A 103 -6.55 -0.98 14.90
C PRO A 103 -6.96 -0.51 13.49
N LEU A 104 -6.36 0.54 12.94
CA LEU A 104 -6.85 1.19 11.73
C LEU A 104 -6.60 0.39 10.44
N PHE A 105 -5.80 -0.68 10.50
CA PHE A 105 -5.54 -1.55 9.35
C PHE A 105 -6.79 -2.32 8.87
N TYR A 106 -7.80 -2.52 9.72
CA TYR A 106 -9.03 -3.24 9.35
C TYR A 106 -9.81 -2.57 8.20
N ARG A 107 -9.56 -1.29 7.88
CA ARG A 107 -10.21 -0.62 6.75
C ARG A 107 -9.70 -1.09 5.39
N PHE A 108 -8.47 -1.61 5.31
CA PHE A 108 -7.84 -2.01 4.05
C PHE A 108 -8.17 -3.46 3.73
N ARG A 109 -9.39 -3.71 3.24
CA ARG A 109 -9.88 -5.06 2.94
C ARG A 109 -9.09 -5.80 1.85
N ARG A 110 -8.27 -5.08 1.07
CA ARG A 110 -7.43 -5.62 0.01
C ARG A 110 -5.94 -5.66 0.38
N LEU A 111 -5.57 -5.23 1.59
CA LEU A 111 -4.18 -5.22 2.02
C LEU A 111 -3.65 -6.65 1.96
N LYS A 112 -2.59 -6.85 1.19
CA LYS A 112 -1.85 -8.11 1.04
C LYS A 112 -0.57 -8.08 1.86
N LYS A 113 0.05 -6.90 1.97
CA LYS A 113 1.34 -6.72 2.63
C LYS A 113 1.40 -5.37 3.35
N LEU A 114 1.72 -5.43 4.63
CA LEU A 114 2.17 -4.29 5.43
C LEU A 114 3.62 -4.55 5.81
N ARG A 115 4.53 -3.66 5.40
CA ARG A 115 5.94 -3.69 5.81
C ARG A 115 6.25 -2.41 6.56
N ILE A 116 6.70 -2.52 7.80
CA ILE A 116 7.20 -1.40 8.59
C ILE A 116 8.62 -1.74 9.00
N THR A 117 9.57 -0.91 8.59
CA THR A 117 11.00 -1.10 8.87
C THR A 117 11.60 0.20 9.38
N LYS A 118 12.75 0.11 10.08
CA LYS A 118 13.52 1.29 10.55
C LYS A 118 12.65 2.34 11.27
N SER A 119 11.66 1.87 12.02
CA SER A 119 10.65 2.69 12.69
C SER A 119 10.61 2.30 14.16
N ASN A 120 10.50 3.29 15.05
CA ASN A 120 10.24 3.05 16.45
C ASN A 120 8.76 2.73 16.61
N VAL A 121 8.45 1.46 16.84
CA VAL A 121 7.10 0.99 17.13
C VAL A 121 7.10 0.53 18.59
N PRO A 122 6.33 1.16 19.49
CA PRO A 122 6.22 0.69 20.87
C PRO A 122 5.73 -0.76 20.90
N ALA A 123 6.45 -1.63 21.62
CA ALA A 123 5.95 -2.95 21.94
C ALA A 123 4.76 -2.79 22.90
N ILE A 124 3.60 -3.35 22.54
CA ILE A 124 2.39 -3.41 23.37
C ILE A 124 2.44 -4.67 24.22
#